data_AF-A0A963LG38-F1
#
_entry.id   AF-A0A963LG38-F1
#
_cell.length_a   1.000
_cell.length_b   1.000
_cell.length_c   1.000
_cell.angle_alpha   90.00
_cell.angle_beta   90.00
_cell.angle_gamma   90.00
#
_symmetry.space_group_name_H-M   'P 1'
#
loop_
_entity.id
_entity.type
_entity.pdbx_description
1 polymer ?
#
loop_
_entity_poly.entity_id
_entity_poly.type
_entity_poly.pdbx_seq_one_letter_code
_entity_poly.pdbx_strand_id
1 'polypeptide(L)'
;LERIKAEIERRLSQPDLSAAAIAAQHGVTPRYLQRLFQGEGTTFSRFVLDRRLAAALRMIERPDEPQTISAVAYAVGFGDLSYFNRAFRRRYGVPPSAVTSGRRRSASPPPAR
;
A
#
# COMPACT_ATOMS: atom_id res chain seq x y z
N LEU A 1 -11.16 2.24 17.43
CA LEU A 1 -10.74 2.19 16.01
C LEU A 1 -9.22 2.11 15.87
N GLU A 2 -8.44 2.80 16.72
CA GLU A 2 -6.97 2.75 16.69
C GLU A 2 -6.36 1.34 16.73
N ARG A 3 -6.82 0.44 17.62
CA ARG A 3 -6.34 -0.95 17.64
C ARG A 3 -6.56 -1.71 16.33
N ILE A 4 -7.69 -1.45 15.67
CA ILE A 4 -8.06 -2.06 14.39
C ILE A 4 -7.15 -1.52 13.28
N LYS A 5 -6.89 -0.20 13.26
CA LYS A 5 -5.97 0.42 12.31
C LYS A 5 -4.55 -0.12 12.47
N ALA A 6 -4.04 -0.22 13.71
CA ALA A 6 -2.72 -0.80 13.99
C ALA A 6 -2.62 -2.25 13.49
N GLU A 7 -3.68 -3.04 13.64
CA GLU A 7 -3.71 -4.41 13.12
C GLU A 7 -3.70 -4.46 11.58
N ILE A 8 -4.48 -3.58 10.94
CA ILE A 8 -4.44 -3.43 9.49
C ILE A 8 -3.02 -3.09 9.02
N GLU A 9 -2.32 -2.17 9.71
CA GLU A 9 -0.95 -1.78 9.36
C GLU A 9 0.04 -2.94 9.41
N ARG A 10 -0.08 -3.81 10.42
CA ARG A 10 0.75 -5.02 10.55
C ARG A 10 0.48 -6.05 9.46
N ARG A 11 -0.71 -6.04 8.86
CA ARG A 11 -1.16 -7.04 7.88
C ARG A 11 -1.26 -6.48 6.45
N LEU A 12 -0.76 -5.27 6.18
CA LEU A 12 -0.91 -4.63 4.85
C LEU A 12 -0.39 -5.46 3.70
N SER A 13 0.70 -6.21 3.91
CA SER A 13 1.31 -7.09 2.91
C SER A 13 0.48 -8.32 2.57
N GLN A 14 -0.50 -8.69 3.40
CA GLN A 14 -1.36 -9.85 3.18
C GLN A 14 -2.42 -9.53 2.12
N PRO A 15 -2.41 -10.15 0.93
CA PRO A 15 -3.31 -9.81 -0.16
C PRO A 15 -4.79 -10.09 0.16
N ASP A 16 -5.05 -11.08 1.01
CA ASP A 16 -6.36 -11.54 1.49
C ASP A 16 -6.91 -10.75 2.69
N LEU A 17 -6.23 -9.67 3.10
CA LEU A 17 -6.69 -8.78 4.16
C LEU A 17 -8.10 -8.25 3.86
N SER A 18 -9.07 -8.67 4.67
CA SER A 18 -10.49 -8.35 4.47
C SER A 18 -11.12 -7.78 5.74
N ALA A 19 -12.20 -7.02 5.55
CA ALA A 19 -13.01 -6.51 6.66
C ALA A 19 -13.58 -7.65 7.52
N ALA A 20 -13.90 -8.80 6.91
CA ALA A 20 -14.42 -9.96 7.62
C ALA A 20 -13.36 -10.57 8.56
N ALA A 21 -12.13 -10.75 8.09
CA ALA A 21 -11.04 -11.29 8.90
C ALA A 21 -10.72 -10.39 10.11
N ILE A 22 -10.65 -9.08 9.89
CA ILE A 22 -10.41 -8.11 10.97
C ILE A 22 -11.58 -8.07 11.96
N ALA A 23 -12.82 -8.08 11.45
CA ALA A 23 -14.01 -8.08 12.31
C ALA A 23 -14.07 -9.31 13.21
N ALA A 24 -13.80 -10.50 12.66
CA ALA A 24 -13.76 -11.76 13.41
C ALA A 24 -12.73 -11.73 14.55
N GLN A 25 -11.52 -11.22 14.30
CA GLN A 25 -10.48 -11.12 15.33
C GLN A 25 -10.84 -10.15 16.47
N HIS A 26 -11.67 -9.13 16.19
CA HIS A 26 -12.08 -8.14 17.17
C HIS A 26 -13.45 -8.43 17.81
N GLY A 27 -14.09 -9.56 17.47
CA GLY A 27 -15.40 -9.93 18.02
C GLY A 27 -16.53 -9.00 17.58
N VAL A 28 -16.40 -8.36 16.41
CA VAL A 28 -17.41 -7.45 15.86
C VAL A 28 -17.94 -7.95 14.53
N THR A 29 -19.08 -7.41 14.09
CA THR A 29 -19.60 -7.72 12.76
C THR A 29 -18.85 -6.92 11.68
N PRO A 30 -18.71 -7.44 10.45
CA PRO A 30 -18.13 -6.69 9.34
C PRO A 30 -18.90 -5.38 9.05
N ARG A 31 -20.21 -5.39 9.26
CA ARG A 31 -21.07 -4.20 9.14
C ARG A 31 -20.71 -3.12 10.15
N TYR A 32 -20.46 -3.50 11.41
CA TYR A 32 -20.00 -2.55 12.42
C TYR A 32 -18.63 -1.98 12.06
N LEU A 33 -17.69 -2.83 11.64
CA LEU A 33 -16.38 -2.38 11.17
C LEU A 33 -16.49 -1.36 10.03
N GLN A 34 -17.33 -1.62 9.02
CA GLN A 34 -17.56 -0.67 7.94
C GLN A 34 -18.15 0.65 8.44
N ARG A 35 -19.10 0.62 9.37
CA ARG A 35 -19.68 1.84 9.98
C ARG A 35 -18.64 2.66 10.72
N LEU A 36 -17.68 2.02 11.39
CA LEU A 36 -16.57 2.73 12.04
C LEU A 36 -15.73 3.52 11.04
N PHE A 37 -15.36 2.91 9.91
CA PHE A 37 -14.61 3.61 8.85
C PHE A 37 -15.44 4.70 8.17
N GLN A 38 -16.75 4.46 7.95
CA GLN A 38 -17.66 5.47 7.40
C GLN A 38 -17.79 6.69 8.33
N GLY A 39 -17.77 6.47 9.65
CA GLY A 39 -17.73 7.56 10.63
C GLY A 39 -16.48 8.44 10.52
N GLU A 40 -15.40 7.94 9.92
CA GLU A 40 -14.19 8.71 9.59
C GLU A 40 -14.18 9.23 8.14
N GLY A 41 -15.30 9.11 7.41
CA GLY A 41 -15.40 9.56 6.03
C GLY A 41 -14.67 8.67 5.02
N THR A 42 -14.36 7.42 5.37
CA THR A 42 -13.68 6.47 4.47
C THR A 42 -14.35 5.09 4.48
N THR A 43 -13.79 4.14 3.74
CA THR A 43 -14.16 2.73 3.81
C THR A 43 -12.95 1.90 4.21
N PHE A 44 -13.18 0.70 4.75
CA PHE A 44 -12.11 -0.24 5.07
C PHE A 44 -11.17 -0.44 3.86
N SER A 45 -11.73 -0.74 2.68
CA SER A 45 -10.94 -1.01 1.48
C SER A 45 -10.17 0.22 1.02
N ARG A 46 -10.76 1.42 1.15
CA ARG A 46 -10.08 2.67 0.80
C ARG A 46 -8.93 2.95 1.76
N PHE A 47 -9.15 2.77 3.06
CA PHE A 47 -8.11 2.91 4.07
C PHE A 47 -6.94 1.95 3.80
N VAL A 48 -7.20 0.66 3.61
CA VAL A 48 -6.16 -0.33 3.27
C VAL A 48 -5.42 0.07 2.01
N LEU A 49 -6.13 0.46 0.94
CA LEU A 49 -5.52 0.91 -0.30
C LEU A 49 -4.57 2.10 -0.09
N ASP A 50 -5.02 3.13 0.62
CA ASP A 50 -4.21 4.32 0.89
C ASP A 50 -2.97 3.99 1.74
N ARG A 51 -3.09 3.09 2.71
CA ARG A 51 -1.94 2.64 3.52
C ARG A 51 -0.94 1.81 2.70
N ARG A 52 -1.41 0.90 1.83
CA ARG A 52 -0.53 0.12 0.93
C ARG A 52 0.23 1.03 -0.04
N LEU A 53 -0.46 2.01 -0.63
CA LEU A 53 0.15 2.98 -1.54
C LEU A 53 1.19 3.85 -0.82
N ALA A 54 0.92 4.27 0.41
CA ALA A 54 1.89 5.02 1.23
C ALA A 54 3.11 4.18 1.60
N ALA A 55 2.94 2.89 1.91
CA ALA A 55 4.05 1.98 2.12
C ALA A 55 4.89 1.82 0.85
N ALA A 56 4.24 1.68 -0.31
CA ALA A 56 4.93 1.54 -1.59
C ALA A 56 5.78 2.76 -1.94
N LEU A 57 5.23 3.98 -1.72
CA LEU A 57 5.98 5.22 -1.93
C LEU A 57 7.25 5.24 -1.07
N ARG A 58 7.12 4.95 0.23
CA ARG A 58 8.28 4.89 1.14
C ARG A 58 9.33 3.89 0.67
N MET A 59 8.91 2.70 0.21
CA MET A 59 9.83 1.69 -0.31
C MET A 59 10.56 2.16 -1.58
N ILE A 60 9.86 2.85 -2.48
CA ILE A 60 10.46 3.41 -3.71
C ILE A 60 11.46 4.52 -3.39
N GLU A 61 11.18 5.32 -2.36
CA GLU A 61 12.02 6.43 -1.92
C GLU A 61 13.29 5.99 -1.17
N ARG A 62 13.35 4.76 -0.63
CA ARG A 62 14.53 4.27 0.11
C ARG A 62 15.77 4.13 -0.78
N PRO A 63 16.83 4.93 -0.58
CA PRO A 63 17.99 5.02 -1.47
C PRO A 63 18.88 3.78 -1.46
N ASP A 64 18.84 3.00 -0.38
CA ASP A 64 19.81 1.93 -0.14
C ASP A 64 19.35 0.58 -0.70
N GLU A 65 18.09 0.49 -1.15
CA GLU A 65 17.49 -0.77 -1.60
C GLU A 65 16.73 -0.57 -2.93
N PRO A 66 17.41 -0.65 -4.08
CA PRO A 66 16.75 -0.52 -5.37
C PRO A 66 15.85 -1.74 -5.64
N GLN A 67 14.54 -1.56 -5.54
CA GLN A 67 13.55 -2.58 -5.83
C GLN A 67 12.81 -2.30 -7.14
N THR A 68 12.40 -3.36 -7.84
CA THR A 68 11.53 -3.21 -9.02
C THR A 68 10.13 -2.80 -8.59
N ILE A 69 9.41 -2.06 -9.45
CA ILE A 69 8.02 -1.64 -9.17
C ILE A 69 7.12 -2.87 -8.90
N SER A 70 7.38 -3.98 -9.60
CA SER A 70 6.69 -5.25 -9.38
C SER A 70 6.94 -5.80 -7.98
N ALA A 71 8.19 -5.86 -7.54
CA ALA A 71 8.55 -6.31 -6.19
C ALA A 71 7.90 -5.44 -5.10
N VAL A 72 7.92 -4.11 -5.27
CA VAL A 72 7.26 -3.17 -4.34
C VAL A 72 5.76 -3.45 -4.27
N ALA A 73 5.09 -3.61 -5.41
CA ALA A 73 3.65 -3.87 -5.47
C ALA A 73 3.28 -5.15 -4.68
N TYR A 74 4.01 -6.24 -4.89
CA TYR A 74 3.77 -7.49 -4.16
C TYR A 74 4.11 -7.36 -2.67
N ALA A 75 5.20 -6.69 -2.32
CA ALA A 75 5.62 -6.52 -0.93
C ALA A 75 4.58 -5.75 -0.08
N VAL A 76 3.85 -4.81 -0.70
CA VAL A 76 2.76 -4.07 -0.04
C VAL A 76 1.38 -4.71 -0.23
N GLY A 77 1.31 -5.93 -0.75
CA GLY A 77 0.08 -6.74 -0.79
C GLY A 77 -0.82 -6.51 -2.01
N PHE A 78 -0.30 -5.96 -3.12
CA PHE A 78 -1.02 -5.98 -4.39
C PHE A 78 -0.76 -7.30 -5.14
N GLY A 79 -1.82 -7.99 -5.54
CA GLY A 79 -1.73 -9.16 -6.43
C GLY A 79 -1.76 -8.82 -7.92
N ASP A 80 -2.05 -7.57 -8.27
CA ASP A 80 -2.19 -7.10 -9.66
C ASP A 80 -1.41 -5.79 -9.87
N LEU A 81 -0.40 -5.86 -10.72
CA LEU A 81 0.49 -4.73 -11.02
C LEU A 81 -0.21 -3.61 -11.80
N SER A 82 -1.15 -3.94 -12.67
CA SER A 82 -1.91 -2.96 -13.47
C SER A 82 -2.86 -2.15 -12.59
N TYR A 83 -3.50 -2.80 -11.63
CA TYR A 83 -4.31 -2.17 -10.60
C TYR A 83 -3.46 -1.30 -9.68
N PHE A 84 -2.31 -1.80 -9.22
CA PHE A 84 -1.35 -1.01 -8.45
C PHE A 84 -0.96 0.29 -9.16
N ASN A 85 -0.50 0.21 -10.42
CA ASN A 85 -0.06 1.37 -11.19
C ASN A 85 -1.19 2.41 -11.35
N ARG A 86 -2.42 1.96 -11.66
CA ARG A 86 -3.59 2.85 -11.77
C ARG A 86 -3.93 3.50 -10.44
N ALA A 87 -3.94 2.74 -9.35
CA ALA A 87 -4.26 3.24 -8.02
C ALA A 87 -3.21 4.24 -7.51
N PHE A 88 -1.93 3.93 -7.72
CA PHE A 88 -0.82 4.80 -7.35
C PHE A 88 -0.86 6.12 -8.11
N ARG A 89 -1.01 6.08 -9.44
CA ARG A 89 -1.15 7.29 -10.25
C ARG A 89 -2.37 8.11 -9.86
N ARG A 90 -3.50 7.47 -9.57
CA ARG A 90 -4.71 8.17 -9.09
C ARG A 90 -4.45 8.87 -7.74
N ARG A 91 -3.62 8.28 -6.86
CA ARG A 91 -3.34 8.81 -5.52
C ARG A 91 -2.28 9.91 -5.50
N TYR A 92 -1.25 9.80 -6.35
CA TYR A 92 -0.05 10.64 -6.32
C TYR A 92 0.17 11.46 -7.60
N GLY A 93 -0.70 11.34 -8.60
CA GLY A 93 -0.61 12.08 -9.87
C GLY A 93 0.40 11.51 -10.87
N VAL A 94 1.40 10.76 -10.42
CA VAL A 94 2.48 10.17 -11.24
C VAL A 94 2.52 8.65 -11.11
N PRO A 95 3.00 7.91 -12.14
CA PRO A 95 3.21 6.48 -12.01
C PRO A 95 4.39 6.16 -11.06
N PRO A 96 4.41 4.98 -10.43
CA PRO A 96 5.50 4.57 -9.54
C PRO A 96 6.89 4.67 -10.18
N SER A 97 6.99 4.30 -11.47
CA SER A 97 8.23 4.34 -12.23
C SER A 97 8.83 5.74 -12.35
N ALA A 98 8.01 6.80 -12.40
CA ALA A 98 8.51 8.17 -12.48
C ALA A 98 9.24 8.59 -11.20
N VAL A 99 8.81 8.09 -10.04
CA VAL A 99 9.45 8.33 -8.74
C VAL A 99 10.84 7.65 -8.72
N THR A 100 10.93 6.41 -9.20
CA THR A 100 12.21 5.70 -9.34
C THR A 100 13.13 6.32 -10.41
N SER A 101 12.59 6.80 -11.52
CA SER A 101 13.38 7.45 -12.59
C SER A 101 13.92 8.82 -12.16
N GLY A 102 13.20 9.55 -11.28
CA GLY A 102 13.73 10.74 -10.62
C GLY A 102 15.02 10.47 -9.84
N ARG A 103 15.16 9.25 -9.27
CA ARG A 103 16.37 8.76 -8.62
C ARG A 103 17.49 8.40 -9.62
N ARG A 104 17.16 7.77 -10.75
CA ARG A 104 18.16 7.45 -11.80
C ARG A 104 18.76 8.67 -12.50
N ARG A 105 18.08 9.82 -12.54
CA ARG A 105 18.64 11.06 -13.10
C ARG A 105 19.65 11.77 -12.16
N SER A 106 19.70 11.37 -10.89
CA SER A 106 20.59 11.96 -9.87
C SER A 106 21.74 11.01 -9.48
N ALA A 107 21.67 9.74 -9.88
CA ALA A 107 22.67 8.71 -9.59
C ALA A 107 23.26 8.17 -10.92
N SER A 108 24.48 8.61 -11.23
CA SER A 108 25.35 8.00 -12.25
C SER A 108 25.44 6.48 -12.03
N PRO A 109 25.47 5.64 -13.08
CA PRO A 109 25.40 4.19 -12.91
C PRO A 109 26.70 3.63 -12.31
N PRO A 110 26.65 2.65 -11.38
CA PRO A 110 27.84 1.86 -11.05
C PRO A 110 28.22 0.96 -12.23
N PRO A 111 29.53 0.69 -12.43
CA PRO A 111 30.01 -0.08 -13.58
C PRO A 111 29.54 -1.53 -13.51
N ALA A 112 29.19 -2.07 -14.67
CA ALA A 112 28.83 -3.47 -14.87
C ALA A 112 30.01 -4.38 -14.51
N ARG A 113 29.70 -5.51 -13.87
CA ARG A 113 30.58 -6.68 -13.79
C ARG A 113 30.17 -7.69 -14.84
#